data_AF-A0A443SSX9-F1
#
_entry.id   AF-A0A443SSX9-F1
#
_cell.length_a   1.000
_cell.length_b   1.000
_cell.length_c   1.000
_cell.angle_alpha   90.00
_cell.angle_beta   90.00
_cell.angle_gamma   90.00
#
_symmetry.space_group_name_H-M   'P 1'
#
loop_
_entity.id
_entity.type
_entity.pdbx_description
1 polymer ?
#
loop_
_entity_poly.entity_id
_entity_poly.type
_entity_poly.pdbx_seq_one_letter_code
_entity_poly.pdbx_strand_id
1 'polypeptide(L)'
;MKASILLGVFAAITVVTAENESQKVKQKEKPEWAKKDLRDYNDADLERLYDQWEENDDEPLEKDELPEHRRESPKIDLSSVNTADPESLLKMSKKGRTLMTFVTVSGNPSRKETEEITALWQTGLMNSHIIAERYLVDDHRAIFMFKDGSQAWEAKDFLVEQPRMKEVMIENKAYPGKHVSSKQEL
;
A
#
# COMPACT_ATOMS: atom_id res chain seq x y z
N MET A 1 46.64 35.20 -44.37
CA MET A 1 46.41 34.15 -43.36
C MET A 1 46.30 34.65 -41.91
N LYS A 2 46.90 35.79 -41.50
CA LYS A 2 46.82 36.27 -40.10
C LYS A 2 45.49 36.96 -39.72
N ALA A 3 44.81 37.62 -40.67
CA ALA A 3 43.55 38.34 -40.40
C ALA A 3 42.34 37.41 -40.20
N SER A 4 42.25 36.29 -40.91
CA SER A 4 41.15 35.31 -40.75
C SER A 4 41.18 34.57 -39.42
N ILE A 5 42.37 34.40 -38.83
CA ILE A 5 42.54 33.77 -37.50
C ILE A 5 42.12 34.76 -36.41
N LEU A 6 42.46 36.05 -36.56
CA LEU A 6 42.03 37.10 -35.63
C LEU A 6 40.51 37.33 -35.64
N LEU A 7 39.87 37.27 -36.80
CA LEU A 7 38.40 37.37 -36.91
C LEU A 7 37.69 36.15 -36.29
N GLY A 8 38.24 34.95 -36.49
CA GLY A 8 37.72 33.72 -35.89
C GLY A 8 37.88 33.66 -34.37
N VAL A 9 38.98 34.18 -33.84
CA VAL A 9 39.21 34.27 -32.38
C VAL A 9 38.33 35.35 -31.74
N PHE A 10 38.10 36.48 -32.41
CA PHE A 10 37.18 37.51 -31.91
C PHE A 10 35.73 37.01 -31.91
N ALA A 11 35.31 36.28 -32.94
CA ALA A 11 33.99 35.64 -33.00
C ALA A 11 33.82 34.57 -31.90
N ALA A 12 34.85 33.76 -31.64
CA ALA A 12 34.82 32.77 -30.57
C ALA A 12 34.74 33.41 -29.17
N ILE A 13 35.42 34.55 -28.93
CA ILE A 13 35.35 35.27 -27.66
C ILE A 13 33.98 35.91 -27.45
N THR A 14 33.34 36.47 -28.49
CA THR A 14 31.96 36.99 -28.38
C THR A 14 30.92 35.90 -28.15
N VAL A 15 31.11 34.69 -28.69
CA VAL A 15 30.22 33.54 -28.43
C VAL A 15 30.39 33.03 -27.00
N VAL A 16 31.63 32.98 -26.48
CA VAL A 16 31.90 32.57 -25.08
C VAL A 16 31.37 33.59 -24.07
N THR A 17 31.30 34.87 -24.40
CA THR A 17 30.65 35.88 -23.53
C THR A 17 29.12 35.91 -23.64
N ALA A 18 28.53 35.29 -24.65
CA ALA A 18 27.08 35.24 -24.86
C ALA A 18 26.39 34.05 -24.17
N GLU A 19 27.14 33.04 -23.72
CA GLU A 19 26.59 31.89 -23.00
C GLU A 19 26.47 32.10 -21.47
N ASN A 20 26.80 33.29 -20.97
CA ASN A 20 26.69 33.62 -19.54
C ASN A 20 25.38 34.32 -19.12
N GLU A 21 24.42 34.48 -20.03
CA GLU A 21 23.04 34.82 -19.65
C GLU A 21 22.16 33.56 -19.73
N SER A 22 21.49 33.26 -18.61
CA SER A 22 20.42 32.27 -18.44
C SER A 22 20.77 30.87 -17.93
N GLN A 23 21.77 30.74 -17.05
CA GLN A 23 21.53 29.89 -15.87
C GLN A 23 20.94 30.75 -14.77
N LYS A 24 19.65 31.10 -14.94
CA LYS A 24 18.79 31.31 -13.78
C LYS A 24 18.92 30.02 -12.98
N VAL A 25 19.75 30.04 -11.94
CA VAL A 25 19.58 29.18 -10.76
C VAL A 25 18.08 29.15 -10.60
N LYS A 26 17.45 27.98 -10.78
CA LYS A 26 16.03 27.81 -10.48
C LYS A 26 15.92 28.31 -9.06
N GLN A 27 15.47 29.55 -8.89
CA GLN A 27 15.13 30.09 -7.60
C GLN A 27 14.12 29.07 -7.14
N LYS A 28 14.49 28.26 -6.13
CA LYS A 28 13.50 27.57 -5.31
C LYS A 28 12.46 28.65 -5.08
N GLU A 29 11.29 28.50 -5.68
CA GLU A 29 10.22 29.47 -5.51
C GLU A 29 10.16 29.67 -4.01
N LYS A 30 10.43 30.90 -3.56
CA LYS A 30 10.32 31.19 -2.14
C LYS A 30 8.92 30.72 -1.77
N PRO A 31 8.79 29.95 -0.68
CA PRO A 31 7.50 29.41 -0.29
C PRO A 31 6.47 30.55 -0.26
N GLU A 32 5.20 30.27 -0.59
CA GLU A 32 4.16 31.30 -0.74
C GLU A 32 4.15 32.32 0.41
N TRP A 33 4.46 31.86 1.62
CA TRP A 33 4.63 32.66 2.82
C TRP A 33 5.75 33.70 2.79
N ALA A 34 6.80 33.51 1.98
CA ALA A 34 7.98 34.37 1.90
C ALA A 34 7.97 35.27 0.65
N LYS A 35 6.85 35.32 -0.09
CA LYS A 35 6.70 36.14 -1.29
C LYS A 35 6.25 37.59 -0.99
N LYS A 36 5.74 37.86 0.21
CA LYS A 36 5.24 39.18 0.63
C LYS A 36 6.23 39.89 1.57
N ASP A 37 6.34 41.21 1.43
CA ASP A 37 7.22 42.05 2.26
C ASP A 37 6.73 42.15 3.71
N LEU A 38 7.66 42.10 4.68
CA LEU A 38 7.36 42.04 6.13
C LEU A 38 6.50 43.18 6.67
N ARG A 39 6.41 44.31 5.96
CA ARG A 39 5.66 45.50 6.38
C ARG A 39 4.19 45.49 5.94
N ASP A 40 3.85 44.60 5.00
CA ASP A 40 2.51 44.54 4.40
C ASP A 40 1.69 43.36 4.94
N TYR A 41 2.20 42.64 5.94
CA TYR A 41 1.44 41.58 6.62
C TYR A 41 0.36 42.21 7.48
N ASN A 42 -0.88 41.85 7.18
CA ASN A 42 -2.04 42.15 8.02
C ASN A 42 -2.31 40.98 8.96
N ASP A 43 -3.12 41.18 10.01
CA ASP A 43 -3.45 40.13 10.99
C ASP A 43 -4.02 38.86 10.35
N ALA A 44 -4.79 38.99 9.25
CA ALA A 44 -5.29 37.85 8.48
C ALA A 44 -4.20 37.09 7.68
N ASP A 45 -3.15 37.78 7.24
CA ASP A 45 -2.00 37.11 6.63
C ASP A 45 -1.16 36.41 7.68
N LEU A 46 -1.05 36.99 8.88
CA LEU A 46 -0.38 36.34 10.02
C LEU A 46 -1.13 35.08 10.44
N GLU A 47 -2.46 35.09 10.53
CA GLU A 47 -3.26 33.90 10.83
C GLU A 47 -3.08 32.80 9.77
N ARG A 48 -3.12 33.17 8.48
CA ARG A 48 -2.83 32.23 7.39
C ARG A 48 -1.40 31.68 7.42
N LEU A 49 -0.43 32.50 7.81
CA LEU A 49 0.95 32.06 8.04
C LEU A 49 1.03 31.11 9.23
N TYR A 50 0.32 31.42 10.32
CA TYR A 50 0.23 30.56 11.50
C TYR A 50 -0.36 29.21 11.12
N ASP A 51 -1.46 29.15 10.35
CA ASP A 51 -2.03 27.89 9.87
C ASP A 51 -1.03 27.09 9.00
N GLN A 52 -0.27 27.78 8.13
CA GLN A 52 0.75 27.14 7.28
C GLN A 52 1.99 26.68 8.05
N TRP A 53 2.30 27.36 9.16
CA TRP A 53 3.34 26.96 10.08
C TRP A 53 2.84 25.79 10.93
N GLU A 54 1.65 25.83 11.53
CA GLU A 54 1.07 24.68 12.24
C GLU A 54 0.99 23.45 11.32
N GLU A 55 0.60 23.60 10.06
CA GLU A 55 0.53 22.50 9.08
C GLU A 55 1.91 21.97 8.61
N ASN A 56 3.00 22.74 8.73
CA ASN A 56 4.37 22.33 8.35
C ASN A 56 5.32 22.05 9.53
N ASP A 57 5.01 22.57 10.72
CA ASP A 57 5.78 22.48 11.98
C ASP A 57 5.22 21.39 12.91
N ASP A 58 4.05 20.81 12.56
CA ASP A 58 3.76 19.41 12.86
C ASP A 58 4.90 18.58 12.25
N GLU A 59 5.93 18.31 13.07
CA GLU A 59 7.06 17.44 12.74
C GLU A 59 6.54 16.27 11.92
N PRO A 60 7.14 15.93 10.76
CA PRO A 60 6.67 14.81 9.97
C PRO A 60 6.63 13.59 10.90
N LEU A 61 5.41 13.22 11.31
CA LEU A 61 5.17 12.22 12.35
C LEU A 61 6.10 11.06 12.07
N GLU A 62 6.79 10.56 13.10
CA GLU A 62 7.66 9.42 12.93
C GLU A 62 6.91 8.30 12.19
N LYS A 63 7.61 7.48 11.39
CA LYS A 63 6.98 6.49 10.51
C LYS A 63 5.97 5.57 11.24
N ASP A 64 6.13 5.43 12.55
CA ASP A 64 5.25 4.67 13.44
C ASP A 64 4.05 5.47 13.98
N GLU A 65 4.11 6.80 14.04
CA GLU A 65 3.02 7.69 14.46
C GLU A 65 2.16 8.19 13.29
N LEU A 66 2.67 8.05 12.06
CA LEU A 66 1.96 8.37 10.84
C LEU A 66 0.65 7.53 10.76
N PRO A 67 -0.51 8.13 10.41
CA PRO A 67 -1.75 7.37 10.33
C PRO A 67 -1.63 6.25 9.29
N GLU A 68 -2.31 5.12 9.52
CA GLU A 68 -2.12 3.85 8.77
C GLU A 68 -2.08 4.00 7.24
N HIS A 69 -2.82 4.96 6.67
CA HIS A 69 -2.83 5.28 5.23
C HIS A 69 -1.57 5.95 4.65
N ARG A 70 -0.74 6.60 5.49
CA ARG A 70 0.47 7.34 5.08
C ARG A 70 1.75 6.57 5.43
N ARG A 71 1.66 5.52 6.25
CA ARG A 71 2.79 4.62 6.51
C ARG A 71 3.24 3.97 5.20
N GLU A 72 4.54 4.04 4.91
CA GLU A 72 5.11 3.31 3.79
C GLU A 72 4.87 1.81 4.01
N SER A 73 4.25 1.12 3.05
CA SER A 73 4.08 -0.32 3.14
C SER A 73 5.47 -0.98 3.34
N PRO A 74 5.62 -1.96 4.24
CA PRO A 74 6.91 -2.58 4.51
C PRO A 74 7.61 -2.99 3.22
N LYS A 75 8.87 -2.57 3.06
CA LYS A 75 9.69 -2.95 1.90
C LYS A 75 10.06 -4.42 2.09
N ILE A 76 9.59 -5.25 1.18
CA ILE A 76 9.85 -6.70 1.22
C ILE A 76 11.21 -6.92 0.57
N ASP A 77 12.16 -7.43 1.33
CA ASP A 77 13.48 -7.80 0.81
C ASP A 77 13.37 -9.09 0.00
N LEU A 78 13.33 -8.96 -1.32
CA LEU A 78 13.17 -10.07 -2.27
C LEU A 78 14.47 -10.84 -2.55
N SER A 79 15.55 -10.57 -1.80
CA SER A 79 16.89 -11.13 -2.05
C SER A 79 17.06 -12.58 -1.61
N SER A 80 16.20 -13.08 -0.72
CA SER A 80 16.27 -14.45 -0.16
C SER A 80 15.15 -15.37 -0.64
N VAL A 81 14.36 -14.95 -1.64
CA VAL A 81 13.18 -15.70 -2.10
C VAL A 81 13.55 -16.71 -3.17
N ASN A 82 13.18 -17.97 -2.94
CA ASN A 82 13.24 -19.01 -3.97
C ASN A 82 12.12 -18.75 -5.01
N THR A 83 12.47 -18.23 -6.19
CA THR A 83 11.55 -17.90 -7.29
C THR A 83 10.79 -19.11 -7.84
N ALA A 84 11.18 -20.35 -7.46
CA ALA A 84 10.54 -21.57 -7.91
C ALA A 84 9.10 -21.77 -7.39
N ASP A 85 8.76 -21.21 -6.21
CA ASP A 85 7.45 -21.40 -5.59
C ASP A 85 6.62 -20.11 -5.63
N PRO A 86 5.69 -19.96 -6.59
CA PRO A 86 4.89 -18.75 -6.76
C PRO A 86 3.96 -18.46 -5.57
N GLU A 87 3.66 -19.45 -4.73
CA GLU A 87 2.86 -19.28 -3.50
C GLU A 87 3.66 -18.62 -2.38
N SER A 88 4.93 -18.98 -2.21
CA SER A 88 5.84 -18.38 -1.22
C SER A 88 6.08 -16.90 -1.53
N LEU A 89 6.24 -16.57 -2.82
CA LEU A 89 6.37 -15.20 -3.28
C LEU A 89 5.10 -14.38 -2.97
N LEU A 90 3.91 -14.95 -3.17
CA LEU A 90 2.65 -14.26 -2.86
C LEU A 90 2.48 -14.03 -1.35
N LYS A 91 2.84 -15.01 -0.52
CA LYS A 91 2.83 -14.88 0.96
C LYS A 91 3.74 -13.74 1.41
N MET A 92 4.94 -13.63 0.85
CA MET A 92 5.87 -12.53 1.18
C MET A 92 5.40 -11.19 0.63
N SER A 93 4.83 -11.15 -0.59
CA SER A 93 4.28 -9.94 -1.22
C SER A 93 3.18 -9.28 -0.39
N LYS A 94 2.41 -10.08 0.35
CA LYS A 94 1.25 -9.63 1.14
C LYS A 94 1.53 -9.53 2.63
N LYS A 95 2.78 -9.76 3.05
CA LYS A 95 3.20 -9.53 4.42
C LYS A 95 3.13 -8.04 4.75
N GLY A 96 2.41 -7.69 5.83
CA GLY A 96 2.16 -6.31 6.25
C GLY A 96 1.15 -5.55 5.38
N ARG A 97 0.39 -6.24 4.52
CA ARG A 97 -0.73 -5.67 3.76
C ARG A 97 -2.01 -6.39 4.13
N THR A 98 -3.11 -5.65 4.16
CA THR A 98 -4.43 -6.25 4.42
C THR A 98 -4.81 -7.18 3.27
N LEU A 99 -5.28 -8.39 3.60
CA LEU A 99 -5.73 -9.37 2.61
C LEU A 99 -7.16 -9.82 2.89
N MET A 100 -8.00 -9.73 1.85
CA MET A 100 -9.37 -10.23 1.89
C MET A 100 -9.44 -11.63 1.30
N THR A 101 -9.98 -12.57 2.07
CA THR A 101 -10.15 -13.97 1.67
C THR A 101 -11.63 -14.30 1.66
N PHE A 102 -12.11 -14.89 0.56
CA PHE A 102 -13.50 -15.33 0.46
C PHE A 102 -13.59 -16.80 0.88
N VAL A 103 -14.58 -17.12 1.71
CA VAL A 103 -14.83 -18.48 2.18
C VAL A 103 -16.25 -18.86 1.86
N THR A 104 -16.42 -19.98 1.18
CA THR A 104 -17.71 -20.54 0.83
C THR A 104 -17.98 -21.76 1.72
N VAL A 105 -19.14 -21.79 2.39
CA VAL A 105 -19.56 -22.88 3.28
C VAL A 105 -20.30 -23.96 2.46
N SER A 106 -20.07 -25.23 2.80
CA SER A 106 -20.70 -26.36 2.14
C SER A 106 -22.10 -26.68 2.69
N GLY A 107 -22.96 -27.23 1.83
CA GLY A 107 -24.28 -27.75 2.20
C GLY A 107 -25.43 -26.73 2.14
N ASN A 108 -25.27 -25.63 1.40
CA ASN A 108 -26.28 -24.57 1.24
C ASN A 108 -26.95 -24.17 2.57
N PRO A 109 -26.17 -23.75 3.58
CA PRO A 109 -26.68 -23.34 4.89
C PRO A 109 -27.55 -22.09 4.80
N SER A 110 -28.40 -21.89 5.81
CA SER A 110 -29.06 -20.61 6.04
C SER A 110 -28.06 -19.55 6.52
N ARG A 111 -28.40 -18.26 6.37
CA ARG A 111 -27.56 -17.14 6.82
C ARG A 111 -27.13 -17.24 8.29
N LYS A 112 -28.03 -17.71 9.16
CA LYS A 112 -27.75 -17.88 10.60
C LYS A 112 -26.75 -19.00 10.86
N GLU A 113 -26.89 -20.13 10.18
CA GLU A 113 -25.95 -21.24 10.30
C GLU A 113 -24.57 -20.85 9.78
N THR A 114 -24.50 -20.12 8.66
CA THR A 114 -23.23 -19.59 8.14
C THR A 114 -22.58 -18.62 9.11
N GLU A 115 -23.36 -17.77 9.77
CA GLU A 115 -22.86 -16.89 10.83
C GLU A 115 -22.24 -17.69 12.00
N GLU A 116 -22.94 -18.70 12.49
CA GLU A 116 -22.46 -19.55 13.59
C GLU A 116 -21.19 -20.32 13.21
N ILE A 117 -21.15 -20.91 12.01
CA ILE A 117 -19.99 -21.64 11.49
C ILE A 117 -18.79 -20.70 11.31
N THR A 118 -19.00 -19.53 10.71
CA THR A 118 -17.91 -18.57 10.47
C THR A 118 -17.43 -17.91 11.76
N ALA A 119 -18.30 -17.72 12.76
CA ALA A 119 -17.92 -17.28 14.09
C ALA A 119 -17.08 -18.35 14.83
N LEU A 120 -17.41 -19.64 14.67
CA LEU A 120 -16.60 -20.73 15.20
C LEU A 120 -15.20 -20.72 14.59
N TRP A 121 -15.09 -20.57 13.27
CA TRP A 121 -13.79 -20.47 12.59
C TRP A 121 -13.01 -19.23 13.00
N GLN A 122 -13.68 -18.09 13.16
CA GLN A 122 -13.05 -16.87 13.67
C GLN A 122 -12.44 -17.10 15.06
N THR A 123 -13.18 -17.77 15.95
CA THR A 123 -12.69 -18.12 17.29
C THR A 123 -11.51 -19.09 17.20
N GLY A 124 -11.57 -20.07 16.29
CA GLY A 124 -10.47 -21.00 16.01
C GLY A 124 -9.19 -20.31 15.54
N LEU A 125 -9.31 -19.35 14.63
CA LEU A 125 -8.20 -18.52 14.14
C LEU A 125 -7.63 -17.62 15.25
N MET A 126 -8.49 -17.07 16.12
CA MET A 126 -8.06 -16.27 17.25
C MET A 126 -7.22 -17.08 18.25
N ASN A 127 -7.52 -18.37 18.42
CA ASN A 127 -6.73 -19.27 19.27
C ASN A 127 -5.31 -19.47 18.75
N SER A 128 -5.07 -19.36 17.44
CA SER A 128 -3.72 -19.39 16.84
C SER A 128 -3.11 -17.99 16.69
N HIS A 129 -3.63 -16.99 17.40
CA HIS A 129 -3.23 -15.57 17.31
C HIS A 129 -3.37 -14.95 15.91
N ILE A 130 -4.24 -15.51 15.07
CA ILE A 130 -4.59 -14.95 13.78
C ILE A 130 -5.85 -14.11 13.97
N ILE A 131 -5.70 -12.79 13.88
CA ILE A 131 -6.82 -11.86 14.04
C ILE A 131 -7.45 -11.63 12.67
N ALA A 132 -8.67 -12.12 12.51
CA ALA A 132 -9.46 -11.97 11.30
C ALA A 132 -10.80 -11.31 11.62
N GLU A 133 -11.14 -10.28 10.85
CA GLU A 133 -12.47 -9.67 10.87
C GLU A 133 -13.36 -10.41 9.87
N ARG A 134 -14.58 -10.78 10.29
CA ARG A 134 -15.53 -11.52 9.45
C ARG A 134 -16.63 -10.59 8.94
N TYR A 135 -16.99 -10.74 7.67
CA TYR A 135 -18.13 -10.06 7.05
C TYR A 135 -18.97 -11.07 6.27
N LEU A 136 -20.27 -11.12 6.51
CA LEU A 136 -21.18 -11.96 5.73
C LEU A 136 -21.58 -11.22 4.46
N VAL A 137 -21.32 -11.83 3.30
CA VAL A 137 -21.68 -11.26 2.00
C VAL A 137 -22.96 -11.89 1.46
N ASP A 138 -23.06 -13.20 1.62
CA ASP A 138 -24.16 -14.02 1.11
C ASP A 138 -24.53 -15.10 2.14
N ASP A 139 -25.65 -15.78 1.94
CA ASP A 139 -26.18 -16.79 2.86
C ASP A 139 -25.19 -17.95 3.09
N HIS A 140 -24.31 -18.22 2.12
CA HIS A 140 -23.32 -19.30 2.13
C HIS A 140 -21.87 -18.81 1.95
N ARG A 141 -21.64 -17.49 1.95
CA ARG A 141 -20.32 -16.90 1.67
C ARG A 141 -19.96 -15.78 2.65
N ALA A 142 -18.76 -15.86 3.20
CA ALA A 142 -18.20 -14.85 4.10
C ALA A 142 -16.83 -14.36 3.61
N ILE A 143 -16.50 -13.12 3.95
CA ILE A 143 -15.16 -12.54 3.79
C ILE A 143 -14.47 -12.56 5.13
N PHE A 144 -13.22 -13.03 5.16
CA PHE A 144 -12.29 -12.81 6.24
C PHE A 144 -11.26 -11.76 5.80
N MET A 145 -11.16 -10.69 6.58
CA MET A 145 -10.18 -9.63 6.39
C MET A 145 -9.05 -9.83 7.39
N PHE A 146 -7.84 -10.05 6.88
CA PHE A 146 -6.63 -10.16 7.67
C PHE A 146 -5.86 -8.84 7.59
N LYS A 147 -5.37 -8.35 8.73
CA LYS A 147 -4.48 -7.17 8.75
C LYS A 147 -3.12 -7.49 8.14
N ASP A 148 -2.60 -8.69 8.42
CA ASP A 148 -1.40 -9.21 7.79
C ASP A 148 -1.75 -10.32 6.80
N GLY A 149 -1.54 -10.06 5.51
CA GLY A 149 -1.81 -11.00 4.43
C GLY A 149 -0.96 -12.26 4.50
N SER A 150 0.18 -12.25 5.19
CA SER A 150 0.97 -13.48 5.37
C SER A 150 0.23 -14.53 6.20
N GLN A 151 -0.58 -14.10 7.17
CA GLN A 151 -1.39 -14.97 8.03
C GLN A 151 -2.56 -15.63 7.28
N ALA A 152 -2.98 -15.08 6.14
CA ALA A 152 -4.07 -15.65 5.35
C ALA A 152 -3.74 -17.06 4.82
N TRP A 153 -2.46 -17.37 4.59
CA TRP A 153 -2.02 -18.71 4.20
C TRP A 153 -2.14 -19.73 5.34
N GLU A 154 -1.81 -19.33 6.56
CA GLU A 154 -1.96 -20.18 7.75
C GLU A 154 -3.44 -20.38 8.08
N ALA A 155 -4.24 -19.32 7.93
CA ALA A 155 -5.69 -19.40 8.05
C ALA A 155 -6.30 -20.33 6.97
N LYS A 156 -5.80 -20.27 5.73
CA LYS A 156 -6.22 -21.18 4.65
C LYS A 156 -6.01 -22.63 5.04
N ASP A 157 -4.81 -22.98 5.54
CA ASP A 157 -4.50 -24.37 5.91
C ASP A 157 -5.46 -24.89 6.99
N PHE A 158 -5.78 -24.06 7.99
CA PHE A 158 -6.80 -24.38 9.00
C PHE A 158 -8.22 -24.49 8.43
N LEU A 159 -8.62 -23.57 7.54
CA LEU A 159 -9.97 -23.53 6.96
C LEU A 159 -10.24 -24.71 6.02
N VAL A 160 -9.24 -25.11 5.23
CA VAL A 160 -9.29 -26.25 4.30
C VAL A 160 -9.52 -27.58 5.03
N GLU A 161 -9.10 -27.67 6.30
CA GLU A 161 -9.31 -28.83 7.15
C GLU A 161 -10.71 -28.92 7.76
N GLN A 162 -11.50 -27.86 7.71
CA GLN A 162 -12.83 -27.86 8.30
C GLN A 162 -13.79 -28.74 7.49
N PRO A 163 -14.68 -29.51 8.14
CA PRO A 163 -15.60 -30.43 7.45
C PRO A 163 -16.69 -29.70 6.65
N ARG A 164 -17.01 -28.46 7.02
CA ARG A 164 -18.07 -27.63 6.40
C ARG A 164 -17.53 -26.58 5.42
N MET A 165 -16.24 -26.63 5.09
CA MET A 165 -15.64 -25.70 4.13
C MET A 165 -15.79 -26.26 2.71
N LYS A 166 -16.24 -25.43 1.76
CA LYS A 166 -16.31 -25.77 0.33
C LYS A 166 -15.05 -25.35 -0.41
N GLU A 167 -14.75 -24.07 -0.35
CA GLU A 167 -13.60 -23.44 -1.00
C GLU A 167 -13.19 -22.19 -0.25
N VAL A 168 -11.90 -21.87 -0.33
CA VAL A 168 -11.28 -20.64 0.16
C VAL A 168 -10.60 -19.98 -1.03
N MET A 169 -10.94 -18.74 -1.32
CA MET A 169 -10.37 -17.98 -2.43
C MET A 169 -9.48 -16.84 -1.91
N ILE A 170 -8.20 -16.90 -2.28
CA ILE A 170 -7.19 -15.88 -1.99
C ILE A 170 -6.71 -15.28 -3.31
N GLU A 171 -6.90 -13.98 -3.51
CA GLU A 171 -6.41 -13.24 -4.69
C GLU A 171 -6.66 -13.95 -6.03
N ASN A 172 -7.90 -14.42 -6.24
CA ASN A 172 -8.34 -15.13 -7.44
C ASN A 172 -7.82 -16.57 -7.60
N LYS A 173 -7.14 -17.12 -6.59
CA LYS A 173 -6.82 -18.55 -6.50
C LYS A 173 -7.80 -19.24 -5.56
N ALA A 174 -8.54 -20.23 -6.08
CA ALA A 174 -9.44 -21.05 -5.31
C ALA A 174 -8.71 -22.29 -4.75
N TYR A 175 -8.87 -22.53 -3.46
CA TYR A 175 -8.36 -23.67 -2.73
C TYR A 175 -9.55 -24.49 -2.22
N PRO A 176 -9.80 -25.70 -2.77
CA PRO A 176 -10.93 -26.52 -2.35
C PRO A 176 -10.70 -27.13 -0.96
N GLY A 177 -11.78 -27.33 -0.20
CA GLY A 177 -11.74 -28.00 1.09
C GLY A 177 -11.43 -29.49 0.97
N LYS A 178 -10.69 -30.05 1.94
CA LYS A 178 -10.34 -31.49 1.97
C LYS A 178 -11.57 -32.40 2.00
N HIS A 179 -12.66 -31.92 2.59
CA HIS A 179 -13.89 -32.69 2.81
C HIS A 179 -14.91 -32.56 1.67
N VAL A 180 -14.61 -31.76 0.65
CA VAL A 180 -15.46 -31.67 -0.54
C VAL A 180 -14.99 -32.72 -1.53
N SER A 181 -15.78 -33.78 -1.67
CA SER A 181 -15.57 -34.76 -2.73
C SER A 181 -15.52 -34.02 -4.07
N SER A 182 -14.41 -34.19 -4.79
CA SER A 182 -14.16 -33.66 -6.13
C SER A 182 -15.14 -34.25 -7.14
N LYS A 183 -16.41 -33.81 -7.11
CA LYS A 183 -17.35 -34.14 -8.17
C LYS A 183 -18.48 -33.11 -8.24
N GLN A 184 -18.25 -32.07 -9.03
CA GLN A 184 -19.27 -31.44 -9.88
C GLN A 184 -18.55 -30.43 -10.80
N GLU A 185 -17.78 -30.97 -11.74
CA GLU A 185 -17.64 -30.33 -13.06
C GLU A 185 -18.73 -30.97 -13.94
N LEU A 186 -19.74 -30.17 -14.31
CA LEU A 186 -20.64 -30.37 -15.43
C LEU A 186 -20.98 -29.00 -16.01
#